data_AF-A0AAN4YRP7-F1
#
_entry.id   AF-A0AAN4YRP7-F1
#
_cell.length_a   1.000
_cell.length_b   1.000
_cell.length_c   1.000
_cell.angle_alpha   90.00
_cell.angle_beta   90.00
_cell.angle_gamma   90.00
#
_symmetry.space_group_name_H-M   'P 1'
#
loop_
_entity.id
_entity.type
_entity.pdbx_description
1 polymer ?
#
loop_
_entity_poly.entity_id
_entity_poly.type
_entity_poly.pdbx_seq_one_letter_code
_entity_poly.pdbx_strand_id
1 'polypeptide(L)'
;MVSVYDSETAIVKSDTAVTPILAESLRSNVRVLEDVPENLKDWHPGSDQTVLDLLHPSLFPLIHGRSRALPYGTVPLDDCARLTGEGELVVPDLYEYGKVVPYKNTSLPQWGNFQWLPSNVEFDKDGTPRIVSYINNLQPRQHKELYGTLERFVAAAIPLWNECLSWDHIRLRIIYRRGQDENDDFFIPDGLTFTPDEDEVDSPEKVRPYTYQEAYEDDDISAIYSFDEWVRENRVFVEKEPDPFRSRRQWEEDSEHRAVNLQAQFATSGLQVIFKLANIHLTPEKPEYEGGTWHIEGAMNEHIVATALYYYDEENITPSHLEFRQALDADDFMYRVPQVWDHLPKPISN
;
A
#
# COMPACT_ATOMS: atom_id res chain seq x y z
N MET A 1 -13.51 -2.08 13.47
CA MET A 1 -12.61 -2.23 12.33
C MET A 1 -13.19 -3.23 11.34
N VAL A 2 -13.20 -2.91 10.04
CA VAL A 2 -13.81 -3.69 8.95
C VAL A 2 -12.89 -3.60 7.72
N SER A 3 -12.69 -4.71 7.01
CA SER A 3 -12.03 -4.70 5.69
C SER A 3 -13.03 -4.21 4.63
N VAL A 4 -12.67 -3.16 3.88
CA VAL A 4 -13.56 -2.48 2.91
C VAL A 4 -13.16 -2.73 1.47
N TYR A 5 -11.93 -3.17 1.23
CA TYR A 5 -11.41 -3.61 -0.06
C TYR A 5 -10.31 -4.63 0.21
N ASP A 6 -10.42 -5.81 -0.39
CA ASP A 6 -9.50 -6.94 -0.10
C ASP A 6 -9.31 -7.76 -1.38
N SER A 7 -8.41 -7.27 -2.24
CA SER A 7 -7.95 -7.96 -3.45
C SER A 7 -6.48 -8.38 -3.25
N GLU A 8 -5.56 -7.80 -4.01
CA GLU A 8 -4.11 -7.85 -3.77
C GLU A 8 -3.71 -6.87 -2.66
N THR A 9 -4.31 -5.67 -2.63
CA THR A 9 -4.17 -4.71 -1.52
C THR A 9 -5.35 -4.81 -0.55
N ALA A 10 -5.12 -4.44 0.70
CA ALA A 10 -6.16 -4.37 1.73
C ALA A 10 -6.38 -2.94 2.20
N ILE A 11 -7.64 -2.56 2.28
CA ILE A 11 -8.09 -1.33 2.91
C ILE A 11 -8.94 -1.70 4.11
N VAL A 12 -8.56 -1.20 5.27
CA VAL A 12 -9.25 -1.46 6.53
C VAL A 12 -9.69 -0.13 7.13
N LYS A 13 -10.94 -0.08 7.56
CA LYS A 13 -11.57 1.10 8.17
C LYS A 13 -11.91 0.83 9.64
N SER A 14 -11.76 1.83 10.50
CA SER A 14 -12.29 1.78 11.87
C SER A 14 -12.87 3.13 12.30
N ASP A 15 -14.14 3.14 12.71
CA ASP A 15 -14.80 4.33 13.27
C ASP A 15 -14.50 4.54 14.77
N THR A 16 -13.79 3.61 15.40
CA THR A 16 -13.55 3.60 16.86
C THR A 16 -12.08 3.53 17.25
N ALA A 17 -11.16 3.42 16.29
CA ALA A 17 -9.72 3.34 16.58
C ALA A 17 -9.20 4.64 17.20
N VAL A 18 -9.73 5.79 16.77
CA VAL A 18 -9.42 7.10 17.33
C VAL A 18 -10.56 7.53 18.25
N THR A 19 -10.26 7.70 19.54
CA THR A 19 -11.26 8.18 20.52
C THR A 19 -11.48 9.69 20.39
N PRO A 20 -12.61 10.23 20.85
CA PRO A 20 -12.83 11.69 20.87
C PRO A 20 -11.75 12.46 21.62
N ILE A 21 -11.21 11.87 22.69
CA ILE A 21 -10.11 12.46 23.48
C ILE A 21 -8.82 12.51 22.66
N LEU A 22 -8.52 11.46 21.88
CA LEU A 22 -7.35 11.43 21.00
C LEU A 22 -7.50 12.42 19.84
N ALA A 23 -8.69 12.50 19.23
CA ALA A 23 -9.02 13.45 18.18
C ALA A 23 -8.88 14.92 18.65
N GLU A 24 -9.46 15.25 19.81
CA GLU A 24 -9.31 16.58 20.42
C GLU A 24 -7.84 16.91 20.72
N SER A 25 -7.08 15.92 21.20
CA SER A 25 -5.66 16.12 21.46
C SER A 25 -4.84 16.39 20.20
N LEU A 26 -5.23 15.86 19.04
CA LEU A 26 -4.61 16.22 17.76
C LEU A 26 -4.96 17.64 17.36
N ARG A 27 -6.25 17.99 17.38
CA ARG A 27 -6.73 19.35 17.08
C ARG A 27 -6.05 20.41 17.94
N SER A 28 -5.96 20.20 19.25
CA SER A 28 -5.28 21.15 20.15
C SER A 28 -3.77 21.25 19.89
N ASN A 29 -3.09 20.14 19.60
CA ASN A 29 -1.63 20.13 19.49
C ASN A 29 -1.14 20.49 18.08
N VAL A 30 -1.99 20.43 17.06
CA VAL A 30 -1.64 20.85 15.70
C VAL A 30 -1.84 22.35 15.47
N ARG A 31 -2.70 23.02 16.25
CA ARG A 31 -2.96 24.48 16.15
C ARG A 31 -1.69 25.31 16.18
N VAL A 32 -0.66 24.90 16.91
CA VAL A 32 0.62 25.64 16.96
C VAL A 32 1.35 25.68 15.61
N LEU A 33 1.04 24.76 14.69
CA LEU A 33 1.55 24.72 13.32
C LEU A 33 0.67 25.52 12.35
N GLU A 34 -0.63 25.64 12.65
CA GLU A 34 -1.62 26.32 11.82
C GLU A 34 -1.73 27.83 12.15
N ASP A 35 -1.76 28.16 13.43
CA ASP A 35 -1.94 29.52 13.99
C ASP A 35 -0.63 30.33 13.95
N VAL A 36 0.02 30.35 12.80
CA VAL A 36 1.22 31.16 12.53
C VAL A 36 0.85 32.44 11.77
N PRO A 37 1.67 33.52 11.86
CA PRO A 37 1.50 34.69 11.01
C PRO A 37 1.36 34.32 9.53
N GLU A 38 0.51 35.02 8.78
CA GLU A 38 0.17 34.69 7.39
C GLU A 38 1.39 34.53 6.48
N ASN A 39 2.43 35.33 6.70
CA ASN A 39 3.68 35.26 5.94
C ASN A 39 4.57 34.04 6.27
N LEU A 40 4.20 33.25 7.27
CA LEU A 40 4.86 32.00 7.66
C LEU A 40 4.03 30.77 7.31
N LYS A 41 2.79 30.93 6.81
CA LYS A 41 1.98 29.81 6.35
C LYS A 41 2.60 29.18 5.11
N ASP A 42 2.76 27.86 5.16
CA ASP A 42 3.33 27.07 4.08
C ASP A 42 2.22 26.54 3.15
N TRP A 43 1.80 27.40 2.22
CA TRP A 43 0.78 27.04 1.23
C TRP A 43 1.36 26.09 0.18
N HIS A 44 0.69 24.96 -0.03
CA HIS A 44 1.13 23.92 -0.95
C HIS A 44 1.34 24.48 -2.36
N PRO A 45 2.46 24.16 -3.03
CA PRO A 45 2.74 24.66 -4.38
C PRO A 45 1.62 24.31 -5.37
N GLY A 46 1.14 25.32 -6.09
CA GLY A 46 0.10 25.15 -7.10
C GLY A 46 -1.33 24.96 -6.55
N SER A 47 -1.54 25.05 -5.24
CA SER A 47 -2.88 24.92 -4.63
C SER A 47 -3.68 26.23 -4.58
N ASP A 48 -3.16 27.33 -5.12
CA ASP A 48 -3.76 28.68 -5.00
C ASP A 48 -4.14 29.03 -3.54
N GLN A 49 -3.26 28.75 -2.57
CA GLN A 49 -3.50 29.00 -1.13
C GLN A 49 -4.74 28.30 -0.56
N THR A 50 -5.13 27.15 -1.12
CA THR A 50 -6.21 26.31 -0.59
C THR A 50 -5.70 25.18 0.31
N VAL A 51 -4.49 24.67 0.10
CA VAL A 51 -3.92 23.57 0.90
C VAL A 51 -2.77 24.11 1.73
N LEU A 52 -2.88 23.98 3.06
CA LEU A 52 -1.86 24.40 4.02
C LEU A 52 -1.09 23.19 4.52
N ASP A 53 0.21 23.15 4.24
CA ASP A 53 1.10 22.10 4.70
C ASP A 53 1.51 22.37 6.16
N LEU A 54 1.03 21.54 7.09
CA LEU A 54 1.38 21.64 8.52
C LEU A 54 2.62 20.80 8.84
N LEU A 55 2.66 19.60 8.26
CA LEU A 55 3.77 18.67 8.34
C LEU A 55 3.84 17.94 7.00
N HIS A 56 4.78 18.31 6.13
CA HIS A 56 4.87 17.71 4.80
C HIS A 56 6.23 17.05 4.57
N PRO A 57 6.28 15.75 4.22
CA PRO A 57 7.55 15.02 4.10
C PRO A 57 8.43 15.52 2.93
N SER A 58 7.84 16.16 1.92
CA SER A 58 8.57 16.79 0.80
C SER A 58 9.25 18.13 1.12
N LEU A 59 9.12 18.70 2.32
CA LEU A 59 9.80 19.97 2.66
C LEU A 59 11.30 19.79 2.84
N PHE A 60 11.70 18.72 3.52
CA PHE A 60 13.11 18.39 3.75
C PHE A 60 13.39 16.92 3.43
N PRO A 61 13.17 16.46 2.19
CA PRO A 61 13.51 15.11 1.80
C PRO A 61 15.03 14.96 1.71
N LEU A 62 15.50 13.73 1.82
CA LEU A 62 16.84 13.39 1.36
C LEU A 62 16.90 13.63 -0.15
N ILE A 63 17.93 14.31 -0.64
CA ILE A 63 18.20 14.48 -2.06
C ILE A 63 19.58 13.89 -2.34
N HIS A 64 19.67 12.86 -3.17
CA HIS A 64 20.94 12.23 -3.46
C HIS A 64 21.89 13.22 -4.17
N GLY A 65 23.17 13.16 -3.80
CA GLY A 65 24.19 14.10 -4.26
C GLY A 65 24.13 15.48 -3.58
N ARG A 66 23.21 15.70 -2.64
CA ARG A 66 23.08 16.96 -1.88
C ARG A 66 22.98 16.75 -0.37
N SER A 67 22.13 15.84 0.08
CA SER A 67 21.90 15.56 1.49
C SER A 67 23.01 14.70 2.09
N ARG A 68 23.20 14.82 3.41
CA ARG A 68 24.18 14.04 4.17
C ARG A 68 23.47 13.03 5.08
N ALA A 69 24.09 11.87 5.28
CA ALA A 69 23.66 10.86 6.24
C ALA A 69 24.83 10.43 7.11
N LEU A 70 24.55 10.06 8.36
CA LEU A 70 25.56 9.49 9.23
C LEU A 70 25.94 8.10 8.70
N PRO A 71 27.23 7.79 8.49
CA PRO A 71 27.64 6.47 8.00
C PRO A 71 27.37 5.36 9.03
N TYR A 72 27.23 5.72 10.30
CA TYR A 72 26.94 4.80 11.39
C TYR A 72 26.04 5.47 12.45
N GLY A 73 25.20 4.66 13.10
CA GLY A 73 24.31 5.09 14.16
C GLY A 73 23.02 5.73 13.67
N THR A 74 22.28 6.32 14.61
CA THR A 74 20.98 6.95 14.36
C THR A 74 20.94 8.35 14.96
N VAL A 75 20.10 9.23 14.41
CA VAL A 75 19.83 10.55 14.99
C VAL A 75 18.87 10.36 16.16
N PRO A 76 19.28 10.61 17.42
CA PRO A 76 18.38 10.49 18.56
C PRO A 76 17.32 11.59 18.52
N LEU A 77 16.18 11.37 19.17
CA LEU A 77 15.15 12.40 19.36
C LEU A 77 15.70 13.61 20.14
N ASP A 78 16.36 13.33 21.26
CA ASP A 78 16.93 14.35 22.12
C ASP A 78 18.19 14.95 21.50
N ASP A 79 18.21 16.28 21.41
CA ASP A 79 19.34 17.06 20.87
C ASP A 79 19.70 16.71 19.40
N CYS A 80 18.72 16.20 18.63
CA CYS A 80 18.85 15.84 17.22
C CYS A 80 19.50 16.95 16.37
N ALA A 81 19.18 18.20 16.67
CA ALA A 81 19.64 19.38 15.95
C ALA A 81 21.17 19.57 16.01
N ARG A 82 21.86 19.02 17.01
CA ARG A 82 23.33 19.07 17.10
C ARG A 82 24.01 18.33 15.95
N LEU A 83 23.32 17.38 15.33
CA LEU A 83 23.84 16.59 14.20
C LEU A 83 23.52 17.24 12.84
N THR A 84 22.96 18.45 12.82
CA THR A 84 22.65 19.16 11.57
C THR A 84 23.92 19.39 10.75
N GLY A 85 23.93 18.90 9.51
CA GLY A 85 25.04 19.04 8.58
C GLY A 85 26.18 18.03 8.76
N GLU A 86 26.11 17.18 9.78
CA GLU A 86 27.05 16.07 9.98
C GLU A 86 26.84 14.94 8.96
N GLY A 87 27.78 13.99 8.93
CA GLY A 87 27.71 12.82 8.07
C GLY A 87 28.32 13.02 6.68
N GLU A 88 28.13 12.05 5.81
CA GLU A 88 28.72 11.97 4.48
C GLU A 88 27.66 12.21 3.41
N LEU A 89 28.08 12.70 2.24
CA LEU A 89 27.17 12.95 1.13
C LEU A 89 26.53 11.62 0.69
N VAL A 90 25.21 11.57 0.65
CA VAL A 90 24.49 10.39 0.17
C VAL A 90 24.59 10.34 -1.35
N VAL A 91 25.34 9.38 -1.87
CA VAL A 91 25.46 9.11 -3.30
C VAL A 91 24.55 7.91 -3.60
N PRO A 92 23.69 7.96 -4.64
CA PRO A 92 22.80 6.85 -4.92
C PRO A 92 23.61 5.68 -5.49
N ASP A 93 23.37 4.48 -4.98
CA ASP A 93 23.84 3.26 -5.61
C ASP A 93 22.99 2.99 -6.85
N LEU A 94 23.48 3.41 -8.02
CA LEU A 94 22.83 3.13 -9.29
C LEU A 94 23.15 1.70 -9.70
N TYR A 95 22.24 0.78 -9.39
CA TYR A 95 22.30 -0.60 -9.84
C TYR A 95 21.85 -0.69 -11.29
N GLU A 96 22.81 -0.75 -12.21
CA GLU A 96 22.56 -1.15 -13.59
C GLU A 96 23.20 -2.55 -13.78
N TYR A 97 22.38 -3.59 -13.93
CA TYR A 97 22.80 -4.96 -14.30
C TYR A 97 24.08 -5.48 -13.60
N GLY A 98 24.13 -5.40 -12.27
CA GLY A 98 25.22 -6.01 -11.48
C GLY A 98 26.57 -5.28 -11.54
N LYS A 99 26.62 -4.04 -12.03
CA LYS A 99 27.83 -3.19 -11.96
C LYS A 99 27.50 -1.86 -11.29
N VAL A 100 28.31 -1.46 -10.31
CA VAL A 100 28.27 -0.11 -9.72
C VAL A 100 28.78 0.88 -10.76
N VAL A 101 27.89 1.73 -11.31
CA VAL A 101 28.26 2.75 -12.31
C VAL A 101 28.43 4.11 -11.60
N PRO A 102 29.51 4.88 -11.88
CA PRO A 102 29.67 6.21 -11.31
C PRO A 102 28.56 7.18 -11.75
N TYR A 103 27.97 7.90 -10.77
CA TYR A 103 26.87 8.88 -10.90
C TYR A 103 26.96 9.88 -12.07
N LYS A 104 28.16 10.12 -12.62
CA LYS A 104 28.36 11.11 -13.69
C LYS A 104 27.81 10.69 -15.07
N ASN A 105 27.41 9.43 -15.27
CA ASN A 105 27.15 8.89 -16.61
C ASN A 105 25.77 8.24 -16.85
N THR A 106 24.81 8.38 -15.94
CA THR A 106 23.53 7.64 -16.00
C THR A 106 22.34 8.57 -15.79
N SER A 107 21.22 8.26 -16.48
CA SER A 107 19.92 8.87 -16.22
C SER A 107 19.50 8.62 -14.77
N LEU A 108 18.78 9.57 -14.17
CA LEU A 108 18.19 9.41 -12.83
C LEU A 108 17.37 8.11 -12.76
N PRO A 109 17.28 7.46 -11.59
CA PRO A 109 16.32 6.37 -11.39
C PRO A 109 14.93 6.82 -11.83
N GLN A 110 14.16 5.92 -12.44
CA GLN A 110 12.80 6.23 -12.95
C GLN A 110 11.88 6.80 -11.86
N TRP A 111 12.18 6.56 -10.57
CA TRP A 111 11.42 6.99 -9.40
C TRP A 111 12.00 8.21 -8.66
N GLY A 112 12.96 8.93 -9.27
CA GLY A 112 13.45 10.21 -8.76
C GLY A 112 14.79 10.15 -8.01
N ASN A 113 15.20 11.31 -7.50
CA ASN A 113 16.51 11.52 -6.83
C ASN A 113 16.36 11.90 -5.36
N PHE A 114 15.23 11.55 -4.74
CA PHE A 114 14.90 11.94 -3.37
C PHE A 114 14.28 10.78 -2.59
N GLN A 115 14.26 10.90 -1.27
CA GLN A 115 13.57 9.99 -0.36
C GLN A 115 12.94 10.79 0.78
N TRP A 116 11.68 10.50 1.12
CA TRP A 116 11.06 11.00 2.33
C TRP A 116 11.69 10.35 3.57
N LEU A 117 11.98 11.16 4.58
CA LEU A 117 12.70 10.72 5.76
C LEU A 117 11.71 10.25 6.85
N PRO A 118 11.74 8.96 7.23
CA PRO A 118 10.88 8.46 8.29
C PRO A 118 11.40 8.84 9.68
N SER A 119 10.51 8.73 10.67
CA SER A 119 10.85 8.73 12.09
C SER A 119 10.92 7.29 12.59
N ASN A 120 11.91 6.97 13.40
CA ASN A 120 12.02 5.69 14.06
C ASN A 120 11.04 5.61 15.24
N VAL A 121 10.33 4.48 15.32
CA VAL A 121 9.38 4.16 16.39
C VAL A 121 9.82 2.86 17.05
N GLU A 122 10.10 2.90 18.34
CA GLU A 122 10.37 1.71 19.16
C GLU A 122 9.12 1.31 19.95
N PHE A 123 9.11 0.10 20.49
CA PHE A 123 8.05 -0.37 21.38
C PHE A 123 8.59 -0.47 22.81
N ASP A 124 7.83 0.02 23.78
CA ASP A 124 8.14 -0.27 25.18
C ASP A 124 7.75 -1.70 25.56
N LYS A 125 7.89 -2.05 26.84
CA LYS A 125 7.62 -3.41 27.33
C LYS A 125 6.16 -3.84 27.20
N ASP A 126 5.22 -2.90 27.13
CA ASP A 126 3.80 -3.20 26.98
C ASP A 126 3.32 -3.10 25.53
N GLY A 127 4.22 -2.78 24.60
CA GLY A 127 3.94 -2.66 23.17
C GLY A 127 3.45 -1.27 22.77
N THR A 128 3.53 -0.28 23.66
CA THR A 128 3.22 1.11 23.32
C THR A 128 4.33 1.68 22.43
N PRO A 129 3.97 2.24 21.25
CA PRO A 129 4.95 2.85 20.36
C PRO A 129 5.49 4.16 20.94
N ARG A 130 6.80 4.37 20.76
CA ARG A 130 7.54 5.56 21.15
C ARG A 130 8.33 6.09 19.97
N ILE A 131 8.18 7.36 19.65
CA ILE A 131 8.96 8.01 18.61
C ILE A 131 10.33 8.32 19.22
N VAL A 132 11.40 7.73 18.68
CA VAL A 132 12.76 7.82 19.25
C VAL A 132 13.74 8.60 18.39
N SER A 133 13.30 9.11 17.23
CA SER A 133 14.04 10.05 16.39
C SER A 133 13.21 11.29 16.08
N TYR A 134 13.83 12.26 15.39
CA TYR A 134 13.11 13.41 14.86
C TYR A 134 11.96 12.97 13.92
N ILE A 135 10.91 13.80 13.89
CA ILE A 135 9.92 13.86 12.83
C ILE A 135 10.33 14.98 11.88
N ASN A 136 10.39 14.68 10.59
CA ASN A 136 10.81 15.66 9.58
C ASN A 136 9.92 16.90 9.64
N ASN A 137 10.51 18.10 9.67
CA ASN A 137 9.80 19.38 9.84
C ASN A 137 9.07 19.57 11.20
N LEU A 138 9.41 18.82 12.27
CA LEU A 138 8.79 19.04 13.59
C LEU A 138 9.80 19.04 14.74
N GLN A 139 9.99 20.22 15.36
CA GLN A 139 10.99 20.40 16.42
C GLN A 139 10.57 19.67 17.73
N PRO A 140 11.37 18.70 18.25
CA PRO A 140 10.98 17.85 19.39
C PRO A 140 10.70 18.56 20.72
N ARG A 141 11.48 19.59 21.06
CA ARG A 141 11.37 20.34 22.33
C ARG A 141 10.17 21.28 22.33
N GLN A 142 9.87 21.90 21.20
CA GLN A 142 8.75 22.83 21.03
C GLN A 142 7.42 22.10 20.91
N HIS A 143 7.41 20.93 20.25
CA HIS A 143 6.19 20.19 19.92
C HIS A 143 6.07 18.88 20.69
N LYS A 144 6.62 18.82 21.91
CA LYS A 144 6.66 17.59 22.73
C LYS A 144 5.28 16.93 22.91
N GLU A 145 4.24 17.73 23.15
CA GLU A 145 2.86 17.24 23.29
C GLU A 145 2.32 16.66 21.98
N LEU A 146 2.69 17.23 20.82
CA LEU A 146 2.30 16.70 19.52
C LEU A 146 2.98 15.36 19.24
N TYR A 147 4.26 15.18 19.58
CA TYR A 147 4.93 13.87 19.49
C TYR A 147 4.17 12.80 20.29
N GLY A 148 3.79 13.08 21.55
CA GLY A 148 3.00 12.16 22.37
C GLY A 148 1.59 11.89 21.82
N THR A 149 1.00 12.85 21.12
CA THR A 149 -0.24 12.61 20.35
C THR A 149 0.00 11.69 19.17
N LEU A 150 1.03 11.94 18.37
CA LEU A 150 1.36 11.14 17.19
C LEU A 150 1.72 9.69 17.55
N GLU A 151 2.40 9.46 18.68
CA GLU A 151 2.61 8.11 19.25
C GLU A 151 1.29 7.36 19.45
N ARG A 152 0.27 8.03 20.03
CA ARG A 152 -1.05 7.43 20.23
C ARG A 152 -1.80 7.19 18.92
N PHE A 153 -1.57 8.00 17.89
CA PHE A 153 -2.10 7.74 16.55
C PHE A 153 -1.42 6.54 15.89
N VAL A 154 -0.10 6.38 16.06
CA VAL A 154 0.60 5.15 15.64
C VAL A 154 0.02 3.94 16.38
N ALA A 155 -0.20 4.03 17.68
CA ALA A 155 -0.83 2.96 18.47
C ALA A 155 -2.22 2.59 17.95
N ALA A 156 -3.02 3.59 17.56
CA ALA A 156 -4.35 3.40 16.98
C ALA A 156 -4.29 2.79 15.56
N ALA A 157 -3.24 3.08 14.78
CA ALA A 157 -3.06 2.59 13.42
C ALA A 157 -2.52 1.15 13.37
N ILE A 158 -1.69 0.72 14.33
CA ILE A 158 -1.05 -0.60 14.32
C ILE A 158 -2.04 -1.77 14.15
N PRO A 159 -3.19 -1.83 14.86
CA PRO A 159 -4.17 -2.89 14.63
C PRO A 159 -4.69 -2.92 13.19
N LEU A 160 -4.85 -1.76 12.54
CA LEU A 160 -5.27 -1.69 11.13
C LEU A 160 -4.14 -2.14 10.21
N TRP A 161 -2.89 -1.77 10.50
CA TRP A 161 -1.74 -2.23 9.73
C TRP A 161 -1.48 -3.73 9.87
N ASN A 162 -1.66 -4.31 11.06
CA ASN A 162 -1.60 -5.76 11.27
C ASN A 162 -2.59 -6.49 10.35
N GLU A 163 -3.79 -5.94 10.16
CA GLU A 163 -4.77 -6.51 9.25
C GLU A 163 -4.36 -6.33 7.79
N CYS A 164 -3.90 -5.14 7.39
CA CYS A 164 -3.54 -4.86 6.00
C CYS A 164 -2.24 -5.57 5.54
N LEU A 165 -1.24 -5.73 6.39
CA LEU A 165 0.10 -6.25 6.02
C LEU A 165 0.23 -7.78 6.07
N SER A 166 -0.88 -8.51 6.16
CA SER A 166 -0.95 -9.97 6.33
C SER A 166 -0.84 -10.78 5.02
N TRP A 167 -0.09 -10.28 4.03
CA TRP A 167 -0.08 -10.83 2.65
C TRP A 167 0.35 -12.31 2.55
N ASP A 168 1.13 -12.82 3.51
CA ASP A 168 1.61 -14.21 3.59
C ASP A 168 0.74 -15.11 4.50
N HIS A 169 -0.34 -14.58 5.06
CA HIS A 169 -1.19 -15.26 6.01
C HIS A 169 -2.67 -15.16 5.61
N ILE A 170 -3.47 -16.17 5.98
CA ILE A 170 -4.90 -16.16 5.67
C ILE A 170 -5.56 -14.99 6.41
N ARG A 171 -5.83 -13.91 5.67
CA ARG A 171 -6.64 -12.77 6.09
C ARG A 171 -8.03 -13.22 6.52
N LEU A 172 -8.76 -12.34 7.21
CA LEU A 172 -10.20 -12.44 7.44
C LEU A 172 -11.01 -12.32 6.13
N ARG A 173 -10.66 -13.11 5.11
CA ARG A 173 -11.31 -13.17 3.81
C ARG A 173 -12.24 -14.37 3.80
N ILE A 174 -13.34 -14.34 3.05
CA ILE A 174 -14.06 -15.57 2.74
C ILE A 174 -13.07 -16.52 2.05
N ILE A 175 -12.86 -17.71 2.63
CA ILE A 175 -11.98 -18.70 2.02
C ILE A 175 -12.66 -19.13 0.73
N TYR A 176 -11.94 -18.95 -0.37
CA TYR A 176 -12.22 -19.69 -1.59
C TYR A 176 -11.21 -20.82 -1.59
N ARG A 177 -11.70 -22.05 -1.40
CA ARG A 177 -10.84 -23.20 -1.69
C ARG A 177 -10.60 -23.18 -3.19
N ARG A 178 -9.39 -22.76 -3.60
CA ARG A 178 -8.86 -23.21 -4.90
C ARG A 178 -9.05 -24.71 -4.93
N GLY A 179 -9.49 -25.23 -6.07
CA GLY A 179 -9.49 -26.68 -6.21
C GLY A 179 -8.07 -27.22 -6.02
N GLN A 180 -7.95 -28.54 -5.85
CA GLN A 180 -6.65 -29.13 -5.57
C GLN A 180 -5.65 -28.93 -6.73
N ASP A 181 -6.16 -28.55 -7.90
CA ASP A 181 -5.40 -28.26 -9.11
C ASP A 181 -5.80 -26.89 -9.70
N GLU A 182 -4.87 -26.18 -10.36
CA GLU A 182 -5.14 -24.90 -11.04
C GLU A 182 -6.21 -25.02 -12.14
N ASN A 183 -6.42 -26.26 -12.61
CA ASN A 183 -7.44 -26.64 -13.58
C ASN A 183 -8.86 -26.75 -12.99
N ASP A 184 -9.06 -26.69 -11.68
CA ASP A 184 -10.40 -26.78 -11.07
C ASP A 184 -11.18 -25.46 -11.09
N ASP A 185 -10.54 -24.35 -11.48
CA ASP A 185 -11.16 -23.02 -11.57
C ASP A 185 -11.68 -22.73 -12.98
N PHE A 186 -11.34 -23.58 -13.96
CA PHE A 186 -11.72 -23.44 -15.35
C PHE A 186 -12.16 -24.78 -15.94
N PHE A 187 -12.89 -24.75 -17.04
CA PHE A 187 -13.12 -25.93 -17.86
C PHE A 187 -13.07 -25.57 -19.34
N ILE A 188 -12.73 -26.54 -20.18
CA ILE A 188 -12.85 -26.42 -21.63
C ILE A 188 -14.22 -26.98 -22.03
N PRO A 189 -15.07 -26.21 -22.73
CA PRO A 189 -16.34 -26.73 -23.23
C PRO A 189 -16.17 -27.97 -24.11
N ASP A 190 -17.08 -28.93 -23.94
CA ASP A 190 -17.11 -30.14 -24.76
C ASP A 190 -17.22 -29.80 -26.25
N GLY A 191 -16.49 -30.55 -27.08
CA GLY A 191 -16.53 -30.42 -28.54
C GLY A 191 -15.51 -29.45 -29.15
N LEU A 192 -14.73 -28.76 -28.33
CA LEU A 192 -13.55 -28.03 -28.79
C LEU A 192 -12.36 -28.99 -28.95
N THR A 193 -11.54 -28.75 -29.97
CA THR A 193 -10.34 -29.54 -30.26
C THR A 193 -9.15 -28.65 -30.56
N PHE A 194 -7.97 -29.08 -30.11
CA PHE A 194 -6.67 -28.50 -30.46
C PHE A 194 -5.98 -29.37 -31.51
N THR A 195 -5.28 -28.77 -32.47
CA THR A 195 -4.44 -29.49 -33.44
C THR A 195 -3.08 -28.79 -33.48
N PRO A 196 -1.97 -29.46 -33.10
CA PRO A 196 -0.65 -28.85 -33.14
C PRO A 196 -0.17 -28.67 -34.59
N ASP A 197 0.69 -27.68 -34.82
CA ASP A 197 1.31 -27.49 -36.12
C ASP A 197 2.39 -28.56 -36.39
N GLU A 198 2.69 -28.80 -37.67
CA GLU A 198 3.62 -29.88 -38.09
C GLU A 198 5.05 -29.69 -37.53
N ASP A 199 5.46 -28.45 -37.26
CA ASP A 199 6.78 -28.10 -36.72
C ASP A 199 6.84 -28.12 -35.19
N GLU A 200 5.71 -28.30 -34.50
CA GLU A 200 5.63 -28.38 -33.05
C GLU A 200 5.70 -29.82 -32.51
N VAL A 201 5.61 -30.82 -33.39
CA VAL A 201 5.57 -32.25 -33.01
C VAL A 201 6.59 -33.10 -33.77
N ASP A 202 7.16 -34.09 -33.08
CA ASP A 202 8.19 -34.98 -33.63
C ASP A 202 7.67 -36.04 -34.62
N SER A 203 6.35 -36.16 -34.79
CA SER A 203 5.73 -37.16 -35.65
C SER A 203 4.52 -36.60 -36.40
N PRO A 204 4.42 -36.82 -37.73
CA PRO A 204 3.25 -36.43 -38.52
C PRO A 204 1.93 -37.04 -38.03
N GLU A 205 1.98 -38.19 -37.32
CA GLU A 205 0.79 -38.83 -36.75
C GLU A 205 0.19 -38.02 -35.60
N LYS A 206 0.99 -37.14 -34.97
CA LYS A 206 0.53 -36.26 -33.90
C LYS A 206 -0.17 -35.01 -34.42
N VAL A 207 -0.13 -34.72 -35.72
CA VAL A 207 -0.82 -33.59 -36.35
C VAL A 207 -2.27 -33.98 -36.61
N ARG A 208 -3.07 -34.01 -35.55
CA ARG A 208 -4.48 -34.37 -35.57
C ARG A 208 -5.25 -33.59 -34.52
N PRO A 209 -6.59 -33.55 -34.60
CA PRO A 209 -7.41 -33.00 -33.52
C PRO A 209 -7.28 -33.84 -32.23
N TYR A 210 -7.10 -33.15 -31.11
CA TYR A 210 -7.16 -33.66 -29.75
C TYR A 210 -8.29 -32.95 -29.01
N THR A 211 -9.08 -33.69 -28.25
CA THR A 211 -9.87 -33.10 -27.16
C THR A 211 -8.93 -32.56 -26.08
N TYR A 212 -9.43 -31.68 -25.21
CA TYR A 212 -8.63 -31.14 -24.11
C TYR A 212 -8.00 -32.26 -23.25
N GLN A 213 -8.79 -33.28 -22.86
CA GLN A 213 -8.29 -34.38 -22.04
C GLN A 213 -7.18 -35.17 -22.75
N GLU A 214 -7.35 -35.47 -24.04
CA GLU A 214 -6.33 -36.21 -24.81
C GLU A 214 -5.04 -35.41 -24.98
N ALA A 215 -5.13 -34.08 -25.17
CA ALA A 215 -3.96 -33.21 -25.28
C ALA A 215 -3.25 -33.01 -23.94
N TYR A 216 -4.01 -32.87 -22.85
CA TYR A 216 -3.48 -32.69 -21.51
C TYR A 216 -2.79 -33.96 -20.97
N GLU A 217 -3.27 -35.15 -21.34
CA GLU A 217 -2.68 -36.43 -20.95
C GLU A 217 -1.46 -36.85 -21.82
N ASP A 218 -1.24 -36.23 -22.98
CA ASP A 218 -0.07 -36.48 -23.82
C ASP A 218 1.05 -35.49 -23.47
N ASP A 219 2.12 -35.99 -22.84
CA ASP A 219 3.26 -35.17 -22.39
C ASP A 219 3.90 -34.32 -23.51
N ASP A 220 3.89 -34.81 -24.76
CA ASP A 220 4.50 -34.07 -25.87
C ASP A 220 3.57 -32.95 -26.37
N ILE A 221 2.25 -33.12 -26.24
CA ILE A 221 1.25 -32.13 -26.67
C ILE A 221 1.03 -31.08 -25.58
N SER A 222 0.90 -31.51 -24.33
CA SER A 222 0.70 -30.62 -23.17
C SER A 222 1.85 -29.65 -22.95
N ALA A 223 3.06 -30.00 -23.41
CA ALA A 223 4.25 -29.14 -23.33
C ALA A 223 4.34 -28.09 -24.46
N ILE A 224 3.45 -28.12 -25.46
CA ILE A 224 3.48 -27.18 -26.59
C ILE A 224 2.92 -25.83 -26.16
N TYR A 225 3.62 -24.75 -26.53
CA TYR A 225 3.20 -23.38 -26.20
C TYR A 225 1.85 -23.01 -26.82
N SER A 226 1.59 -23.42 -28.07
CA SER A 226 0.32 -23.19 -28.76
C SER A 226 -0.87 -23.92 -28.09
N PHE A 227 -0.62 -25.04 -27.40
CA PHE A 227 -1.64 -25.70 -26.60
C PHE A 227 -2.01 -24.88 -25.35
N ASP A 228 -1.02 -24.34 -24.63
CA ASP A 228 -1.26 -23.45 -23.48
C ASP A 228 -2.02 -22.18 -23.91
N GLU A 229 -1.65 -21.57 -25.04
CA GLU A 229 -2.38 -20.43 -25.61
C GLU A 229 -3.82 -20.81 -25.97
N TRP A 230 -4.02 -21.94 -26.64
CA TRP A 230 -5.36 -22.45 -26.97
C TRP A 230 -6.21 -22.70 -25.72
N VAL A 231 -5.64 -23.28 -24.66
CA VAL A 231 -6.34 -23.48 -23.38
C VAL A 231 -6.76 -22.13 -22.79
N ARG A 232 -5.88 -21.12 -22.78
CA ARG A 232 -6.20 -19.78 -22.27
C ARG A 232 -7.33 -19.09 -23.03
N GLU A 233 -7.38 -19.24 -24.35
CA GLU A 233 -8.41 -18.65 -25.21
C GLU A 233 -9.78 -19.34 -25.10
N ASN A 234 -9.78 -20.65 -24.82
CA ASN A 234 -11.00 -21.48 -24.89
C ASN A 234 -11.56 -21.88 -23.51
N ARG A 235 -10.82 -21.66 -22.43
CA ARG A 235 -11.27 -21.97 -21.08
C ARG A 235 -12.39 -21.04 -20.62
N VAL A 236 -13.33 -21.62 -19.89
CA VAL A 236 -14.45 -20.92 -19.25
C VAL A 236 -14.26 -21.00 -17.74
N PHE A 237 -14.33 -19.85 -17.07
CA PHE A 237 -14.22 -19.77 -15.62
C PHE A 237 -15.43 -20.44 -14.94
N VAL A 238 -15.15 -21.27 -13.93
CA VAL A 238 -16.18 -21.90 -13.10
C VAL A 238 -16.51 -20.97 -11.94
N GLU A 239 -17.70 -20.37 -11.96
CA GLU A 239 -18.20 -19.58 -10.83
C GLU A 239 -18.43 -20.49 -9.61
N LYS A 240 -17.69 -20.24 -8.52
CA LYS A 240 -17.81 -20.97 -7.26
C LYS A 240 -18.55 -20.12 -6.23
N GLU A 241 -19.53 -20.73 -5.57
CA GLU A 241 -20.21 -20.12 -4.43
C GLU A 241 -19.21 -19.92 -3.27
N PRO A 242 -19.26 -18.76 -2.58
CA PRO A 242 -18.40 -18.51 -1.43
C PRO A 242 -18.68 -19.48 -0.28
N ASP A 243 -17.64 -19.80 0.50
CA ASP A 243 -17.84 -20.50 1.77
C ASP A 243 -18.76 -19.68 2.71
N PRO A 244 -19.51 -20.34 3.62
CA PRO A 244 -20.36 -19.64 4.57
C PRO A 244 -19.61 -18.55 5.34
N PHE A 245 -20.30 -17.43 5.55
CA PHE A 245 -19.74 -16.29 6.28
C PHE A 245 -19.18 -16.71 7.65
N ARG A 246 -17.93 -16.29 7.91
CA ARG A 246 -17.27 -16.38 9.22
C ARG A 246 -17.06 -14.98 9.76
N SER A 247 -17.49 -14.75 10.99
CA SER A 247 -17.20 -13.51 11.71
C SER A 247 -15.71 -13.39 12.05
N ARG A 248 -15.22 -12.15 12.25
CA ARG A 248 -13.85 -11.86 12.72
C ARG A 248 -13.44 -12.70 13.93
N ARG A 249 -14.34 -12.82 14.92
CA ARG A 249 -14.08 -13.61 16.12
C ARG A 249 -13.83 -15.09 15.79
N GLN A 250 -14.65 -15.68 14.92
CA GLN A 250 -14.51 -17.09 14.53
C GLN A 250 -13.22 -17.36 13.75
N TRP A 251 -12.67 -16.35 13.11
CA TRP A 251 -11.39 -16.41 12.44
C TRP A 251 -10.21 -16.26 13.39
N GLU A 252 -10.29 -15.33 14.34
CA GLU A 252 -9.28 -15.15 15.39
C GLU A 252 -9.15 -16.42 16.27
N GLU A 253 -10.24 -17.19 16.39
CA GLU A 253 -10.27 -18.48 17.09
C GLU A 253 -9.75 -19.66 16.24
N ASP A 254 -9.42 -19.46 14.96
CA ASP A 254 -8.92 -20.50 14.06
C ASP A 254 -7.45 -20.86 14.38
N SER A 255 -7.17 -22.15 14.55
CA SER A 255 -5.82 -22.64 14.82
C SER A 255 -4.83 -22.42 13.67
N GLU A 256 -5.32 -22.25 12.44
CA GLU A 256 -4.50 -21.96 11.27
C GLU A 256 -4.27 -20.46 11.05
N HIS A 257 -5.03 -19.60 11.76
CA HIS A 257 -4.84 -18.16 11.65
C HIS A 257 -3.44 -17.76 12.15
N ARG A 258 -2.76 -16.93 11.36
CA ARG A 258 -1.44 -16.37 11.65
C ARG A 258 -1.55 -14.86 11.61
N ALA A 259 -1.94 -14.27 12.74
CA ALA A 259 -2.07 -12.82 12.83
C ALA A 259 -0.70 -12.16 12.71
N VAL A 260 -0.59 -11.14 11.85
CA VAL A 260 0.54 -10.22 11.91
C VAL A 260 0.46 -9.48 13.24
N ASN A 261 1.60 -9.37 13.90
CA ASN A 261 1.74 -8.61 15.12
C ASN A 261 3.00 -7.77 15.02
N LEU A 262 2.85 -6.56 14.47
CA LEU A 262 3.97 -5.65 14.25
C LEU A 262 4.73 -5.35 15.54
N GLN A 263 4.03 -5.22 16.67
CA GLN A 263 4.66 -4.93 17.96
C GLN A 263 5.57 -6.08 18.41
N ALA A 264 5.14 -7.34 18.21
CA ALA A 264 5.94 -8.51 18.56
C ALA A 264 7.06 -8.78 17.53
N GLN A 265 6.74 -8.71 16.24
CA GLN A 265 7.67 -9.00 15.15
C GLN A 265 8.80 -7.97 15.07
N PHE A 266 8.48 -6.69 15.32
CA PHE A 266 9.43 -5.58 15.27
C PHE A 266 9.77 -5.03 16.66
N ALA A 267 9.60 -5.83 17.73
CA ALA A 267 9.90 -5.43 19.10
C ALA A 267 11.35 -4.93 19.29
N THR A 268 12.30 -5.49 18.53
CA THR A 268 13.73 -5.13 18.62
C THR A 268 14.15 -4.06 17.61
N SER A 269 13.62 -4.12 16.39
CA SER A 269 14.03 -3.22 15.30
C SER A 269 13.22 -1.93 15.23
N GLY A 270 12.02 -1.92 15.83
CA GLY A 270 11.07 -0.83 15.68
C GLY A 270 10.45 -0.74 14.29
N LEU A 271 9.64 0.31 14.09
CA LEU A 271 9.04 0.70 12.82
C LEU A 271 9.65 2.02 12.33
N GLN A 272 9.48 2.28 11.03
CA GLN A 272 9.75 3.58 10.42
C GLN A 272 8.44 4.20 9.96
N VAL A 273 8.13 5.41 10.43
CA VAL A 273 6.86 6.09 10.18
C VAL A 273 7.09 7.48 9.63
N ILE A 274 6.48 7.78 8.49
CA ILE A 274 6.42 9.13 7.91
C ILE A 274 5.11 9.77 8.37
N PHE A 275 5.21 11.00 8.87
CA PHE A 275 4.04 11.76 9.30
C PHE A 275 3.75 12.87 8.30
N LYS A 276 2.48 13.00 7.93
CA LYS A 276 1.99 14.03 7.01
C LYS A 276 0.69 14.61 7.56
N LEU A 277 0.62 15.94 7.67
CA LEU A 277 -0.55 16.69 8.11
C LEU A 277 -0.72 17.90 7.20
N ALA A 278 -1.93 18.11 6.69
CA ALA A 278 -2.28 19.26 5.89
C ALA A 278 -3.74 19.63 6.13
N ASN A 279 -4.06 20.91 5.96
CA ASN A 279 -5.42 21.43 6.00
C ASN A 279 -5.86 21.90 4.62
N ILE A 280 -7.16 21.80 4.36
CA ILE A 280 -7.79 22.36 3.17
C ILE A 280 -8.67 23.51 3.66
N HIS A 281 -8.36 24.74 3.21
CA HIS A 281 -9.10 25.94 3.55
C HIS A 281 -9.99 26.36 2.39
N LEU A 282 -11.29 26.22 2.58
CA LEU A 282 -12.30 26.72 1.64
C LEU A 282 -12.86 28.05 2.16
N THR A 283 -12.99 29.03 1.28
CA THR A 283 -13.63 30.33 1.59
C THR A 283 -14.82 30.55 0.66
N PRO A 284 -15.72 31.50 0.96
CA PRO A 284 -16.78 31.86 0.01
C PRO A 284 -16.26 32.26 -1.38
N GLU A 285 -15.04 32.81 -1.45
CA GLU A 285 -14.36 33.19 -2.70
C GLU A 285 -13.66 32.00 -3.39
N LYS A 286 -13.23 31.00 -2.61
CA LYS A 286 -12.59 29.75 -3.07
C LYS A 286 -13.31 28.54 -2.43
N PRO A 287 -14.55 28.24 -2.84
CA PRO A 287 -15.40 27.29 -2.11
C PRO A 287 -15.18 25.83 -2.52
N GLU A 288 -14.38 25.57 -3.54
CA GLU A 288 -14.21 24.26 -4.16
C GLU A 288 -12.76 23.79 -4.06
N TYR A 289 -12.59 22.51 -3.77
CA TYR A 289 -11.32 21.79 -3.88
C TYR A 289 -11.56 20.51 -4.67
N GLU A 290 -10.93 20.44 -5.85
CA GLU A 290 -11.11 19.34 -6.82
C GLU A 290 -10.50 18.00 -6.36
N GLY A 291 -9.86 17.98 -5.19
CA GLY A 291 -9.13 16.82 -4.69
C GLY A 291 -7.62 16.89 -4.96
N GLY A 292 -6.90 15.94 -4.34
CA GLY A 292 -5.48 15.77 -4.57
C GLY A 292 -5.19 15.17 -5.95
N THR A 293 -3.99 15.38 -6.45
CA THR A 293 -3.51 14.65 -7.64
C THR A 293 -3.35 13.17 -7.31
N TRP A 294 -3.63 12.32 -8.30
CA TRP A 294 -3.33 10.89 -8.18
C TRP A 294 -1.83 10.70 -7.99
N HIS A 295 -1.45 10.06 -6.89
CA HIS A 295 -0.08 9.73 -6.57
C HIS A 295 -0.03 8.32 -5.96
N ILE A 296 1.11 7.67 -6.13
CA ILE A 296 1.40 6.39 -5.49
C ILE A 296 2.27 6.70 -4.29
N GLU A 297 1.77 6.40 -3.10
CA GLU A 297 2.57 6.40 -1.87
C GLU A 297 3.41 5.12 -1.85
N GLY A 298 4.73 5.23 -1.64
CA GLY A 298 5.59 4.06 -1.53
C GLY A 298 6.29 3.63 -2.81
N ALA A 299 6.75 4.60 -3.58
CA ALA A 299 7.70 4.30 -4.66
C ALA A 299 8.96 3.61 -4.11
N MET A 300 9.75 2.95 -4.98
CA MET A 300 10.91 2.16 -4.53
C MET A 300 11.94 2.96 -3.72
N ASN A 301 11.99 4.27 -3.91
CA ASN A 301 12.85 5.19 -3.15
C ASN A 301 12.30 5.55 -1.76
N GLU A 302 10.99 5.41 -1.54
CA GLU A 302 10.31 5.76 -0.28
C GLU A 302 10.11 4.55 0.64
N HIS A 303 9.99 3.34 0.07
CA HIS A 303 9.80 2.08 0.80
C HIS A 303 8.59 2.08 1.74
N ILE A 304 7.52 2.82 1.41
CA ILE A 304 6.28 2.82 2.19
C ILE A 304 5.47 1.58 1.83
N VAL A 305 5.14 0.77 2.84
CA VAL A 305 4.38 -0.48 2.67
C VAL A 305 2.93 -0.39 3.14
N ALA A 306 2.59 0.64 3.91
CA ALA A 306 1.24 0.89 4.40
C ALA A 306 1.05 2.38 4.73
N THR A 307 -0.18 2.86 4.58
CA THR A 307 -0.58 4.23 4.88
C THR A 307 -1.81 4.22 5.80
N ALA A 308 -1.82 5.08 6.81
CA ALA A 308 -3.01 5.37 7.61
C ALA A 308 -3.46 6.81 7.35
N LEU A 309 -4.76 7.00 7.14
CA LEU A 309 -5.37 8.30 6.89
C LEU A 309 -6.43 8.59 7.95
N TYR A 310 -6.46 9.82 8.44
CA TYR A 310 -7.44 10.28 9.41
C TYR A 310 -7.79 11.75 9.16
N TYR A 311 -9.06 12.02 8.87
CA TYR A 311 -9.61 13.37 8.79
C TYR A 311 -9.99 13.82 10.19
N TYR A 312 -9.20 14.77 10.71
CA TYR A 312 -9.24 15.09 12.13
C TYR A 312 -10.13 16.30 12.47
N ASP A 313 -10.46 17.12 11.49
CA ASP A 313 -11.37 18.25 11.62
C ASP A 313 -12.03 18.55 10.26
N GLU A 314 -13.35 18.63 10.25
CA GLU A 314 -14.17 18.89 9.06
C GLU A 314 -15.35 19.77 9.49
N GLU A 315 -15.38 21.02 9.00
CA GLU A 315 -16.43 21.98 9.37
C GLU A 315 -16.96 22.70 8.13
N ASN A 316 -18.28 22.83 8.02
CA ASN A 316 -18.96 23.61 6.98
C ASN A 316 -18.58 23.22 5.53
N ILE A 317 -18.40 21.93 5.29
CA ILE A 317 -18.15 21.36 3.95
C ILE A 317 -19.23 20.35 3.58
N THR A 318 -19.40 20.11 2.28
CA THR A 318 -20.14 18.93 1.81
C THR A 318 -19.38 17.65 2.17
N PRO A 319 -20.05 16.48 2.21
CA PRO A 319 -19.38 15.22 2.48
C PRO A 319 -18.14 15.01 1.60
N SER A 320 -17.02 14.68 2.24
CA SER A 320 -15.75 14.34 1.57
C SER A 320 -15.70 12.84 1.26
N HIS A 321 -14.98 12.48 0.20
CA HIS A 321 -14.84 11.09 -0.25
C HIS A 321 -13.38 10.78 -0.57
N LEU A 322 -12.97 9.53 -0.29
CA LEU A 322 -11.71 8.97 -0.77
C LEU A 322 -11.95 7.96 -1.86
N GLU A 323 -11.14 8.04 -2.90
CA GLU A 323 -11.07 7.02 -3.94
C GLU A 323 -9.72 6.32 -3.88
N PHE A 324 -9.75 5.00 -4.02
CA PHE A 324 -8.56 4.18 -4.13
C PHE A 324 -8.58 3.48 -5.48
N ARG A 325 -7.40 3.29 -6.07
CA ARG A 325 -7.24 2.56 -7.33
C ARG A 325 -6.12 1.56 -7.19
N GLN A 326 -6.34 0.39 -7.76
CA GLN A 326 -5.33 -0.64 -7.88
C GLN A 326 -5.26 -1.08 -9.34
N ALA A 327 -4.05 -1.19 -9.88
CA ALA A 327 -3.81 -1.92 -11.10
C ALA A 327 -3.97 -3.41 -10.79
N LEU A 328 -4.81 -4.09 -11.55
CA LEU A 328 -5.01 -5.52 -11.46
C LEU A 328 -4.50 -6.12 -12.76
N ASP A 329 -3.75 -7.20 -12.67
CA ASP A 329 -3.52 -8.05 -13.82
C ASP A 329 -4.83 -8.81 -14.09
N ALA A 330 -5.43 -8.62 -15.26
CA ALA A 330 -6.69 -9.28 -15.60
C ALA A 330 -6.55 -10.81 -15.58
N ASP A 331 -5.37 -11.33 -15.94
CA ASP A 331 -5.11 -12.76 -15.90
C ASP A 331 -4.97 -13.24 -14.44
N ASP A 332 -4.17 -12.57 -13.59
CA ASP A 332 -4.07 -12.92 -12.15
C ASP A 332 -5.41 -12.72 -11.40
N PHE A 333 -6.22 -11.74 -11.81
CA PHE A 333 -7.56 -11.51 -11.25
C PHE A 333 -8.55 -12.60 -11.69
N MET A 334 -8.43 -13.13 -12.91
CA MET A 334 -9.17 -14.33 -13.32
C MET A 334 -8.71 -15.58 -12.54
N TYR A 335 -7.44 -15.65 -12.12
CA TYR A 335 -6.93 -16.70 -11.21
C TYR A 335 -7.22 -16.42 -9.71
N ARG A 336 -7.73 -15.22 -9.37
CA ARG A 336 -8.08 -14.78 -8.02
C ARG A 336 -9.48 -14.16 -8.02
N VAL A 337 -10.48 -15.05 -8.03
CA VAL A 337 -11.93 -14.79 -8.08
C VAL A 337 -12.36 -13.36 -7.65
N PRO A 338 -13.13 -12.63 -8.50
CA PRO A 338 -13.73 -11.35 -8.16
C PRO A 338 -14.73 -11.46 -7.01
N GLN A 339 -14.71 -10.48 -6.09
CA GLN A 339 -15.91 -10.14 -5.34
C GLN A 339 -16.92 -9.54 -6.33
N VAL A 340 -18.09 -10.17 -6.45
CA VAL A 340 -19.09 -9.85 -7.47
C VAL A 340 -19.62 -8.41 -7.30
N TRP A 341 -19.59 -7.67 -8.40
CA TRP A 341 -20.19 -6.35 -8.58
C TRP A 341 -21.70 -6.47 -8.78
N ASP A 342 -22.47 -6.52 -7.70
CA ASP A 342 -23.92 -6.77 -7.76
C ASP A 342 -24.80 -5.52 -8.04
N HIS A 343 -24.23 -4.41 -8.53
CA HIS A 343 -24.96 -3.12 -8.56
C HIS A 343 -25.00 -2.36 -9.90
N LEU A 344 -24.61 -2.95 -11.03
CA LEU A 344 -24.92 -2.32 -12.32
C LEU A 344 -26.25 -2.82 -12.88
N PRO A 345 -27.22 -1.93 -13.18
CA PRO A 345 -28.47 -2.32 -13.80
C PRO A 345 -28.19 -2.91 -15.18
N LYS A 346 -28.68 -4.13 -15.42
CA LYS A 346 -28.59 -4.81 -16.71
C LYS A 346 -29.13 -3.88 -17.82
N PRO A 347 -28.43 -3.73 -18.96
CA PRO A 347 -28.96 -2.99 -20.08
C PRO A 347 -30.23 -3.69 -20.58
N ILE A 348 -31.32 -2.94 -20.62
CA ILE A 348 -32.58 -3.38 -21.22
C ILE A 348 -32.32 -3.51 -22.72
N SER A 349 -32.31 -4.75 -23.23
CA SER A 349 -32.40 -5.02 -24.66
C SER A 349 -33.87 -5.22 -25.06
N ASN A 350 -34.26 -4.53 -26.14
CA ASN A 350 -35.61 -4.43 -26.72
C ASN A 350 -36.37 -5.75 -26.92
#